data_AF-A0A433ULR0-F1
#
_entry.id   AF-A0A433ULR0-F1
#
_cell.length_a   1.000
_cell.length_b   1.000
_cell.length_c   1.000
_cell.angle_alpha   90.00
_cell.angle_beta   90.00
_cell.angle_gamma   90.00
#
_symmetry.space_group_name_H-M   'P 1'
#
loop_
_entity.id
_entity.type
_entity.pdbx_description
1 polymer ?
#
loop_
_entity_poly.entity_id
_entity_poly.type
_entity_poly.pdbx_seq_one_letter_code
_entity_poly.pdbx_strand_id
1 'polypeptide(L)'
;MLYSFTFQEETIHSFQERIEFLERCLNNANPQDEIFAEIIELENSGLISLNKLIEEVKKLQYKINKVLQLVKVLKEKVQLDQLSLLLVVRYNFLLKEILEQCCEFSFIEHSKGVFMDMIVSTLVVYQKIKKETYSVTYSQHEIYILTETRKHVIQSIIKASVQFKVFTEDFFKSLELEDDITPEESEAMLVSLASTKKWDYVYRKLA
;
A
#
# COMPACT_ATOMS: atom_id res chain seq x y z
N MET A 1 56.30 -2.66 6.05
CA MET A 1 55.28 -2.17 7.01
C MET A 1 54.03 -2.98 6.78
N LEU A 2 53.70 -3.93 7.67
CA LEU A 2 52.39 -4.57 7.66
C LEU A 2 51.38 -3.54 8.16
N TYR A 3 50.42 -3.16 7.31
CA TYR A 3 49.23 -2.46 7.77
C TYR A 3 48.42 -3.47 8.60
N SER A 4 48.50 -3.38 9.93
CA SER A 4 47.55 -4.09 10.79
C SER A 4 46.23 -3.34 10.69
N PHE A 5 45.29 -3.86 9.90
CA PHE A 5 43.90 -3.43 9.98
C PHE A 5 43.32 -3.95 11.29
N THR A 6 43.37 -3.14 12.34
CA THR A 6 42.59 -3.37 13.56
C THR A 6 41.19 -2.84 13.32
N PHE A 7 40.23 -3.76 13.18
CA PHE A 7 38.81 -3.41 13.20
C PHE A 7 38.42 -2.89 14.58
N GLN A 8 37.50 -1.94 14.62
CA GLN A 8 36.90 -1.48 15.87
C GLN A 8 36.10 -2.63 16.51
N GLU A 9 36.05 -2.70 17.84
CA GLU A 9 35.32 -3.76 18.56
C GLU A 9 33.86 -3.85 18.12
N GLU A 10 33.20 -2.71 17.85
CA GLU A 10 31.85 -2.66 17.31
C GLU A 10 31.72 -3.38 15.95
N THR A 11 32.73 -3.26 15.09
CA THR A 11 32.76 -3.93 13.79
C THR A 11 32.95 -5.44 13.95
N ILE A 12 33.83 -5.85 14.88
CA ILE A 12 34.06 -7.27 15.19
C ILE A 12 32.80 -7.90 15.76
N HIS A 13 32.13 -7.23 16.69
CA HIS A 13 30.90 -7.71 17.30
C HIS A 13 29.79 -7.86 16.26
N SER A 14 29.63 -6.89 15.36
CA SER A 14 28.67 -6.97 14.25
C SER A 14 28.94 -8.16 13.31
N PHE A 15 30.22 -8.46 13.02
CA PHE A 15 30.56 -9.64 12.23
C PHE A 15 30.26 -10.94 12.97
N GLN A 16 30.56 -11.03 14.26
CA GLN A 16 30.27 -12.21 15.07
C GLN A 16 28.77 -12.49 15.15
N GLU A 17 27.94 -11.47 15.40
CA GLU A 17 26.48 -11.62 15.40
C GLU A 17 25.94 -12.12 14.06
N ARG A 18 26.47 -11.59 12.94
CA ARG A 18 26.10 -12.05 11.59
C ARG A 18 26.51 -13.51 11.35
N ILE A 19 27.70 -13.92 11.80
CA ILE A 19 28.18 -15.29 11.65
C ILE A 19 27.34 -16.26 12.48
N GLU A 20 27.10 -15.97 13.75
CA GLU A 20 26.24 -16.80 14.62
C GLU A 20 24.83 -16.94 14.06
N PHE A 21 24.30 -15.86 13.49
CA PHE A 21 23.00 -15.89 12.82
C PHE A 21 23.01 -16.82 11.59
N LEU A 22 24.01 -16.71 10.71
CA LEU A 22 24.14 -17.57 9.54
C LEU A 22 24.36 -19.04 9.91
N GLU A 23 25.11 -19.31 10.99
CA GLU A 23 25.26 -20.65 11.55
C GLU A 23 23.94 -21.22 12.07
N ARG A 24 23.07 -20.37 12.66
CA ARG A 24 21.70 -20.77 13.04
C ARG A 24 20.87 -21.15 11.82
N CYS A 25 20.94 -20.37 10.74
CA CYS A 25 20.26 -20.68 9.48
C CYS A 25 20.69 -22.04 8.89
N LEU A 26 21.98 -22.40 9.00
CA LEU A 26 22.49 -23.65 8.44
C LEU A 26 22.08 -24.90 9.23
N ASN A 27 21.86 -24.77 10.55
CA ASN A 27 21.70 -25.93 11.43
C ASN A 27 20.25 -26.17 11.88
N ASN A 28 19.41 -25.13 11.99
CA ASN A 28 17.99 -25.28 12.36
C ASN A 28 17.19 -24.00 12.04
N ALA A 29 17.14 -23.60 10.77
CA ALA A 29 16.41 -22.40 10.35
C ALA A 29 14.92 -22.49 10.70
N ASN A 30 14.40 -21.44 11.33
CA ASN A 30 12.98 -21.17 11.34
C ASN A 30 12.61 -20.21 10.17
N PRO A 31 11.32 -20.02 9.85
CA PRO A 31 10.92 -19.14 8.74
C PRO A 31 11.38 -17.67 8.88
N GLN A 32 11.58 -17.16 10.10
CA GLN A 32 12.12 -15.81 10.29
C GLN A 32 13.62 -15.74 9.99
N ASP A 33 14.34 -16.84 10.22
CA ASP A 33 15.76 -16.95 9.90
C ASP A 33 15.99 -16.92 8.38
N GLU A 34 15.12 -17.58 7.61
CA GLU A 34 15.18 -17.56 6.14
C GLU A 34 14.95 -16.15 5.57
N ILE A 35 13.96 -15.42 6.10
CA ILE A 35 13.68 -14.03 5.70
C ILE A 35 14.88 -13.12 5.98
N PHE A 36 15.48 -13.24 7.15
CA PHE A 36 16.59 -12.38 7.53
C PHE A 36 17.88 -12.75 6.79
N ALA A 37 18.11 -14.03 6.49
CA ALA A 37 19.19 -14.46 5.60
C ALA A 37 19.03 -13.85 4.19
N GLU A 38 17.83 -13.87 3.61
CA GLU A 38 17.54 -13.23 2.33
C GLU A 38 17.85 -11.73 2.35
N ILE A 39 17.43 -11.01 3.40
CA ILE A 39 17.71 -9.58 3.55
C ILE A 39 19.23 -9.31 3.61
N ILE A 40 20.00 -10.15 4.31
CA ILE A 40 21.47 -10.04 4.36
C ILE A 40 22.09 -10.26 2.97
N GLU A 41 21.62 -11.27 2.22
CA GLU A 41 22.11 -11.52 0.85
C GLU A 41 21.80 -10.35 -0.09
N LEU A 42 20.60 -9.78 0.01
CA LEU A 42 20.19 -8.61 -0.75
C LEU A 42 21.00 -7.35 -0.37
N GLU A 43 21.34 -7.18 0.90
CA GLU A 43 22.23 -6.10 1.35
C GLU A 43 23.65 -6.30 0.81
N ASN A 44 24.21 -7.51 0.91
CA ASN A 44 25.56 -7.83 0.45
C ASN A 44 25.71 -7.72 -1.08
N SER A 45 24.65 -7.99 -1.84
CA SER A 45 24.62 -7.79 -3.29
C SER A 45 24.44 -6.32 -3.71
N GLY A 46 24.25 -5.41 -2.75
CA GLY A 46 24.05 -3.99 -2.99
C GLY A 46 22.68 -3.66 -3.62
N LEU A 47 21.78 -4.64 -3.69
CA LEU A 47 20.42 -4.45 -4.20
C LEU A 47 19.56 -3.61 -3.25
N ILE A 48 19.84 -3.69 -1.94
CA ILE A 48 19.20 -2.87 -0.92
C ILE A 48 20.18 -2.33 0.12
N SER A 49 19.72 -1.33 0.87
CA SER A 49 20.32 -0.95 2.14
C SER A 49 19.34 -1.28 3.25
N LEU A 50 19.79 -1.97 4.31
CA LEU A 50 18.93 -2.36 5.42
C LEU A 50 18.32 -1.13 6.13
N ASN A 51 19.09 -0.03 6.25
CA ASN A 51 18.57 1.24 6.75
C ASN A 51 17.45 1.82 5.88
N LYS A 52 17.61 1.75 4.55
CA LYS A 52 16.56 2.19 3.61
C LYS A 52 15.32 1.29 3.72
N LEU A 53 15.51 -0.03 3.83
CA LEU A 53 14.43 -1.00 3.99
C LEU A 53 13.61 -0.71 5.27
N ILE A 54 14.29 -0.47 6.40
CA ILE A 54 13.64 -0.12 7.67
C ILE A 54 12.77 1.15 7.51
N GLU A 55 13.31 2.19 6.88
CA GLU A 55 12.56 3.44 6.68
C GLU A 55 11.34 3.24 5.77
N GLU A 56 11.48 2.45 4.69
CA GLU A 56 10.33 2.15 3.82
C GLU A 56 9.27 1.31 4.52
N VAL A 57 9.66 0.34 5.36
CA VAL A 57 8.72 -0.45 6.17
C VAL A 57 7.99 0.44 7.19
N LYS A 58 8.68 1.37 7.85
CA LYS A 58 8.05 2.34 8.77
C LYS A 58 7.02 3.22 8.06
N LYS A 59 7.35 3.71 6.86
CA LYS A 59 6.41 4.50 6.02
C LYS A 59 5.19 3.67 5.64
N LEU A 60 5.39 2.43 5.22
CA LEU A 60 4.29 1.53 4.88
C LEU A 60 3.38 1.28 6.10
N GLN A 61 3.96 0.97 7.25
CA GLN A 61 3.22 0.78 8.50
C GLN A 61 2.40 2.02 8.88
N TYR A 62 2.99 3.21 8.73
CA TYR A 62 2.28 4.47 8.96
C TYR A 62 1.06 4.63 8.03
N LYS A 63 1.21 4.36 6.72
CA LYS A 63 0.09 4.42 5.76
C LYS A 63 -1.00 3.40 6.10
N ILE A 64 -0.63 2.16 6.45
CA ILE A 64 -1.59 1.12 6.87
C ILE A 64 -2.40 1.59 8.07
N ASN A 65 -1.74 2.11 9.11
CA ASN A 65 -2.42 2.61 10.30
C ASN A 65 -3.40 3.74 9.95
N LYS A 66 -3.02 4.64 9.04
CA LYS A 66 -3.88 5.71 8.55
C LYS A 66 -5.08 5.19 7.75
N VAL A 67 -4.92 4.14 6.94
CA VAL A 67 -6.04 3.45 6.26
C VAL A 67 -6.99 2.84 7.29
N LEU A 68 -6.48 2.12 8.28
CA LEU A 68 -7.31 1.49 9.32
C LEU A 68 -8.13 2.53 10.09
N GLN A 69 -7.55 3.69 10.37
CA GLN A 69 -8.29 4.82 10.97
C GLN A 69 -9.37 5.35 10.03
N LEU A 70 -9.06 5.56 8.74
CA LEU A 70 -10.04 6.00 7.76
C LEU A 70 -11.19 5.01 7.59
N VAL A 71 -10.92 3.70 7.57
CA VAL A 71 -11.96 2.65 7.51
C VAL A 71 -12.91 2.73 8.71
N LYS A 72 -12.39 2.95 9.91
CA LYS A 72 -13.23 3.14 11.11
C LYS A 72 -14.14 4.35 10.96
N VAL A 73 -13.59 5.49 10.56
CA VAL A 73 -14.36 6.73 10.35
C VAL A 73 -15.40 6.57 9.24
N LEU A 74 -15.04 5.89 8.13
CA LEU A 74 -15.98 5.62 7.04
C LEU A 74 -17.15 4.76 7.53
N LYS A 75 -16.89 3.67 8.26
CA LYS A 75 -17.96 2.82 8.82
C LYS A 75 -18.91 3.59 9.74
N GLU A 76 -18.38 4.42 10.63
CA GLU A 76 -19.19 5.27 11.51
C GLU A 76 -20.04 6.27 10.70
N LYS A 77 -19.45 6.87 9.66
CA LYS A 77 -20.14 7.87 8.83
C LYS A 77 -21.18 7.26 7.87
N VAL A 78 -20.96 6.04 7.39
CA VAL A 78 -21.95 5.25 6.62
C VAL A 78 -23.18 4.98 7.47
N GLN A 79 -23.00 4.55 8.73
CA GLN A 79 -24.12 4.29 9.65
C GLN A 79 -24.96 5.55 9.95
N LEU A 80 -24.37 6.74 9.79
CA LEU A 80 -25.02 8.02 10.03
C LEU A 80 -25.51 8.71 8.75
N ASP A 81 -25.40 8.07 7.59
CA ASP A 81 -25.71 8.65 6.26
C ASP A 81 -24.98 9.98 5.99
N GLN A 82 -23.76 10.12 6.51
CA GLN A 82 -22.91 11.32 6.44
C GLN A 82 -21.62 11.06 5.65
N LEU A 83 -21.67 10.17 4.66
CA LEU A 83 -20.48 9.77 3.94
C LEU A 83 -19.92 10.94 3.13
N SER A 84 -18.75 11.44 3.52
CA SER A 84 -18.08 12.53 2.81
C SER A 84 -17.35 11.98 1.59
N LEU A 85 -17.67 12.51 0.41
CA LEU A 85 -16.95 12.20 -0.84
C LEU A 85 -15.44 12.33 -0.69
N LEU A 86 -14.97 13.40 -0.04
CA LEU A 86 -13.55 13.62 0.22
C LEU A 86 -12.89 12.51 1.06
N LEU A 87 -13.61 11.93 2.02
CA LEU A 87 -13.09 10.83 2.82
C LEU A 87 -12.92 9.57 1.96
N VAL A 88 -13.87 9.29 1.07
CA VAL A 88 -13.80 8.16 0.13
C VAL A 88 -12.63 8.36 -0.85
N VAL A 89 -12.46 9.58 -1.39
CA VAL A 89 -11.35 9.89 -2.30
C VAL A 89 -9.99 9.73 -1.61
N ARG A 90 -9.83 10.26 -0.39
CA ARG A 90 -8.61 10.12 0.40
C ARG A 90 -8.29 8.67 0.75
N TYR A 91 -9.31 7.88 1.09
CA TYR A 91 -9.14 6.46 1.36
C TYR A 91 -8.58 5.73 0.13
N ASN A 92 -9.16 5.97 -1.05
CA ASN A 92 -8.73 5.32 -2.28
C ASN A 92 -7.28 5.68 -2.67
N PHE A 93 -6.90 6.96 -2.61
CA PHE A 93 -5.51 7.33 -2.92
C PHE A 93 -4.50 6.79 -1.93
N LEU A 94 -4.84 6.76 -0.63
CA LEU A 94 -3.97 6.13 0.36
C LEU A 94 -3.82 4.62 0.13
N LEU A 95 -4.88 3.96 -0.33
CA LEU A 95 -4.84 2.55 -0.69
C LEU A 95 -3.95 2.31 -1.91
N LYS A 96 -4.06 3.16 -2.94
CA LYS A 96 -3.15 3.18 -4.10
C LYS A 96 -1.69 3.33 -3.66
N GLU A 97 -1.39 4.31 -2.81
CA GLU A 97 -0.02 4.54 -2.31
C GLU A 97 0.55 3.34 -1.55
N ILE A 98 -0.28 2.59 -0.83
CA ILE A 98 0.13 1.35 -0.16
C ILE A 98 0.47 0.29 -1.20
N LEU A 99 -0.42 0.05 -2.17
CA LEU A 99 -0.20 -0.95 -3.21
C LEU A 99 1.07 -0.66 -4.03
N GLU A 100 1.27 0.60 -4.41
CA GLU A 100 2.48 1.03 -5.13
C GLU A 100 3.75 0.79 -4.30
N GLN A 101 3.74 1.14 -3.01
CA GLN A 101 4.88 0.90 -2.13
C GLN A 101 5.10 -0.59 -1.86
N CYS A 102 4.04 -1.39 -1.77
CA CYS A 102 4.14 -2.85 -1.67
C CYS A 102 4.87 -3.42 -2.89
N CYS A 103 4.60 -2.92 -4.10
CA CYS A 103 5.29 -3.35 -5.32
C CYS A 103 6.80 -3.11 -5.26
N GLU A 104 7.25 -2.05 -4.55
CA GLU A 104 8.68 -1.78 -4.40
C GLU A 104 9.40 -2.90 -3.65
N PHE A 105 8.71 -3.64 -2.78
CA PHE A 105 9.27 -4.77 -2.03
C PHE A 105 9.23 -6.11 -2.79
N SER A 106 8.84 -6.12 -4.07
CA SER A 106 8.69 -7.37 -4.84
C SER A 106 9.97 -8.19 -5.01
N PHE A 107 11.13 -7.58 -4.74
CA PHE A 107 12.43 -8.25 -4.76
C PHE A 107 12.67 -9.16 -3.54
N ILE A 108 11.85 -9.06 -2.49
CA ILE A 108 11.89 -9.93 -1.32
C ILE A 108 10.90 -11.07 -1.56
N GLU A 109 11.39 -12.28 -1.83
CA GLU A 109 10.59 -13.44 -2.19
C GLU A 109 9.60 -13.80 -1.08
N HIS A 110 10.05 -13.80 0.18
CA HIS A 110 9.19 -14.12 1.33
C HIS A 110 8.10 -13.07 1.59
N SER A 111 8.23 -11.87 1.02
CA SER A 111 7.22 -10.81 1.17
C SER A 111 5.98 -11.05 0.32
N LYS A 112 6.08 -11.89 -0.71
CA LYS A 112 5.00 -12.15 -1.66
C LYS A 112 3.71 -12.62 -1.00
N GLY A 113 3.80 -13.54 -0.03
CA GLY A 113 2.61 -14.04 0.69
C GLY A 113 1.89 -12.94 1.46
N VAL A 114 2.65 -12.14 2.21
CA VAL A 114 2.12 -11.02 3.01
C VAL A 114 1.45 -9.97 2.11
N PHE A 115 2.10 -9.62 1.00
CA PHE A 115 1.53 -8.64 0.07
C PHE A 115 0.34 -9.19 -0.70
N MET A 116 0.28 -10.49 -0.99
CA MET A 116 -0.91 -11.12 -1.55
C MET A 116 -2.11 -11.00 -0.63
N ASP A 117 -1.95 -11.34 0.66
CA ASP A 117 -3.02 -11.20 1.65
C ASP A 117 -3.49 -9.75 1.78
N MET A 118 -2.56 -8.81 1.65
CA MET A 118 -2.85 -7.39 1.66
C MET A 118 -3.64 -6.92 0.44
N ILE A 119 -3.28 -7.38 -0.77
CA ILE A 119 -4.00 -7.09 -2.02
C ILE A 119 -5.42 -7.66 -1.96
N VAL A 120 -5.57 -8.91 -1.52
CA VAL A 120 -6.89 -9.58 -1.39
C VAL A 120 -7.74 -8.84 -0.36
N SER A 121 -7.19 -8.54 0.81
CA SER A 121 -7.90 -7.80 1.86
C SER A 121 -8.32 -6.41 1.39
N THR A 122 -7.45 -5.73 0.65
CA THR A 122 -7.72 -4.45 0.02
C THR A 122 -8.90 -4.53 -0.94
N LEU A 123 -8.93 -5.55 -1.78
CA LEU A 123 -10.01 -5.83 -2.73
C LEU A 123 -11.35 -6.07 -2.03
N VAL A 124 -11.35 -6.86 -0.95
CA VAL A 124 -12.56 -7.12 -0.15
C VAL A 124 -13.09 -5.82 0.48
N VAL A 125 -12.21 -5.00 1.06
CA VAL A 125 -12.62 -3.71 1.64
C VAL A 125 -13.12 -2.76 0.55
N TYR A 126 -12.43 -2.70 -0.59
CA TYR A 126 -12.83 -1.92 -1.75
C TYR A 126 -14.23 -2.30 -2.24
N GLN A 127 -14.51 -3.59 -2.44
CA GLN A 127 -15.82 -4.09 -2.86
C GLN A 127 -16.92 -3.75 -1.84
N LYS A 128 -16.63 -3.85 -0.53
CA LYS A 128 -17.59 -3.46 0.52
C LYS A 128 -17.92 -1.98 0.44
N ILE A 129 -16.90 -1.13 0.36
CA ILE A 129 -17.09 0.33 0.22
C ILE A 129 -17.82 0.65 -1.08
N LYS A 130 -17.49 -0.01 -2.20
CA LYS A 130 -18.20 0.12 -3.50
C LYS A 130 -19.70 -0.15 -3.31
N LYS A 131 -20.06 -1.28 -2.70
CA LYS A 131 -21.46 -1.64 -2.41
C LYS A 131 -22.16 -0.64 -1.49
N GLU A 132 -21.50 -0.22 -0.41
CA GLU A 132 -22.05 0.77 0.53
C GLU A 132 -22.25 2.13 -0.15
N THR A 133 -21.33 2.57 -1.03
CA THR A 133 -21.49 3.82 -1.78
C THR A 133 -22.66 3.78 -2.78
N TYR A 134 -23.09 2.60 -3.27
CA TYR A 134 -24.31 2.50 -4.09
C TYR A 134 -25.61 2.69 -3.28
N SER A 135 -25.56 2.50 -1.95
CA SER A 135 -26.73 2.76 -1.09
C SER A 135 -26.93 4.25 -0.77
N VAL A 136 -25.93 5.09 -1.08
CA VAL A 136 -25.99 6.55 -0.90
C VAL A 136 -26.31 7.20 -2.25
N THR A 137 -27.24 8.16 -2.23
CA THR A 137 -27.59 8.89 -3.47
C THR A 137 -26.55 9.99 -3.72
N TYR A 138 -25.67 9.76 -4.70
CA TYR A 138 -24.70 10.75 -5.17
C TYR A 138 -25.23 11.50 -6.39
N SER A 139 -24.85 12.77 -6.52
CA SER A 139 -25.06 13.50 -7.78
C SER A 139 -24.18 12.94 -8.90
N GLN A 140 -24.55 13.17 -10.16
CA GLN A 140 -23.77 12.69 -11.32
C GLN A 140 -22.30 13.14 -11.29
N HIS A 141 -22.02 14.34 -10.79
CA HIS A 141 -20.65 14.84 -10.60
C HIS A 141 -19.88 14.07 -9.53
N GLU A 142 -20.54 13.72 -8.42
CA GLU A 142 -19.90 12.93 -7.36
C GLU A 142 -19.68 11.48 -7.78
N ILE A 143 -20.60 10.92 -8.56
CA ILE A 143 -20.43 9.60 -9.19
C ILE A 143 -19.20 9.62 -10.10
N TYR A 144 -19.05 10.65 -10.94
CA TYR A 144 -17.88 10.81 -11.81
C TYR A 144 -16.57 10.82 -10.99
N ILE A 145 -16.49 11.64 -9.94
CA ILE A 145 -15.30 11.71 -9.07
C ILE A 145 -14.99 10.34 -8.45
N LEU A 146 -16.03 9.62 -7.98
CA LEU A 146 -15.87 8.28 -7.42
C LEU A 146 -15.35 7.29 -8.46
N THR A 147 -15.93 7.28 -9.66
CA THR A 147 -15.51 6.40 -10.76
C THR A 147 -14.06 6.66 -11.16
N GLU A 148 -13.69 7.91 -11.42
CA GLU A 148 -12.32 8.27 -11.79
C GLU A 148 -11.32 7.92 -10.68
N THR A 149 -11.67 8.17 -9.41
CA THR A 149 -10.82 7.79 -8.28
C THR A 149 -10.64 6.26 -8.18
N ARG A 150 -11.70 5.49 -8.49
CA ARG A 150 -11.65 4.01 -8.47
C ARG A 150 -10.71 3.46 -9.54
N LYS A 151 -10.69 4.05 -10.74
CA LYS A 151 -9.80 3.64 -11.83
C LYS A 151 -8.33 3.65 -11.38
N HIS A 152 -7.90 4.68 -10.66
CA HIS A 152 -6.54 4.77 -10.09
C HIS A 152 -6.18 3.60 -9.17
N VAL A 153 -7.11 3.21 -8.29
CA VAL A 153 -6.91 2.08 -7.36
C VAL A 153 -6.86 0.75 -8.12
N ILE A 154 -7.79 0.53 -9.06
CA ILE A 154 -7.85 -0.68 -9.88
C ILE A 154 -6.55 -0.86 -10.67
N GLN A 155 -6.02 0.20 -11.28
CA GLN A 155 -4.73 0.13 -11.99
C GLN A 155 -3.59 -0.27 -11.06
N SER A 156 -3.57 0.25 -9.83
CA SER A 156 -2.54 -0.07 -8.84
C SER A 156 -2.66 -1.52 -8.36
N ILE A 157 -3.89 -2.02 -8.18
CA ILE A 157 -4.18 -3.42 -7.87
C ILE A 157 -3.69 -4.33 -9.00
N ILE A 158 -4.02 -4.01 -10.26
CA ILE A 158 -3.59 -4.79 -11.42
C ILE A 158 -2.05 -4.82 -11.50
N LYS A 159 -1.40 -3.67 -11.37
CA LYS A 159 0.06 -3.55 -11.41
C LYS A 159 0.72 -4.40 -10.30
N ALA A 160 0.20 -4.33 -9.08
CA ALA A 160 0.67 -5.15 -7.97
C ALA A 160 0.50 -6.64 -8.26
N SER A 161 -0.66 -7.04 -8.78
CA SER A 161 -0.92 -8.43 -9.16
C SER A 161 0.00 -8.94 -10.28
N VAL A 162 0.36 -8.10 -11.27
CA VAL A 162 1.41 -8.43 -12.26
C VAL A 162 2.72 -8.71 -11.56
N GLN A 163 3.16 -7.74 -10.75
CA GLN A 163 4.48 -7.72 -10.16
C GLN A 163 4.70 -8.96 -9.27
N PHE A 164 3.70 -9.31 -8.46
CA PHE A 164 3.75 -10.46 -7.56
C PHE A 164 3.34 -11.78 -8.24
N LYS A 165 2.98 -11.77 -9.54
CA LYS A 165 2.50 -12.94 -10.30
C LYS A 165 1.34 -13.65 -9.60
N VAL A 166 0.29 -12.89 -9.27
CA VAL A 166 -0.87 -13.33 -8.45
C VAL A 166 -2.12 -13.54 -9.30
N PHE A 167 -1.99 -13.54 -10.62
CA PHE A 167 -3.13 -13.61 -11.50
C PHE A 167 -3.86 -14.95 -11.41
N THR A 168 -5.14 -14.88 -11.06
CA THR A 168 -6.12 -15.94 -11.30
C THR A 168 -7.26 -15.36 -12.12
N GLU A 169 -7.93 -16.17 -12.94
CA GLU A 169 -9.15 -15.71 -13.64
C GLU A 169 -10.21 -15.22 -12.66
N ASP A 170 -10.31 -15.86 -11.49
CA ASP A 170 -11.27 -15.50 -10.45
C ASP A 170 -10.99 -14.12 -9.86
N PHE A 171 -9.71 -13.72 -9.78
CA PHE A 171 -9.32 -12.37 -9.37
C PHE A 171 -9.87 -11.31 -10.34
N PHE A 172 -9.71 -11.52 -11.66
CA PHE A 172 -10.23 -10.59 -12.67
C PHE A 172 -11.76 -10.55 -12.68
N LYS A 173 -12.41 -11.71 -12.56
CA LYS A 173 -13.87 -11.80 -12.44
C LYS A 173 -14.37 -11.02 -11.21
N SER A 174 -13.64 -11.07 -10.09
CA SER A 174 -14.01 -10.35 -8.86
C SER A 174 -13.86 -8.83 -8.95
N LEU A 175 -13.03 -8.31 -9.86
CA LEU A 175 -12.83 -6.88 -9.99
C LEU A 175 -14.00 -6.16 -10.68
N GLU A 176 -14.93 -6.89 -11.33
CA GLU A 176 -16.06 -6.33 -12.11
C GLU A 176 -15.60 -5.12 -12.94
N LEU A 177 -14.52 -5.31 -13.70
CA LEU A 177 -13.87 -4.23 -14.43
C LEU A 177 -14.86 -3.61 -15.42
N GLU A 178 -15.02 -2.28 -15.36
CA GLU A 178 -15.68 -1.53 -16.41
C GLU A 178 -14.81 -1.57 -17.68
N ASP A 179 -15.42 -1.38 -18.86
CA ASP A 179 -14.70 -1.45 -20.14
C ASP A 179 -13.54 -0.45 -20.23
N ASP A 180 -13.64 0.69 -19.52
CA ASP A 180 -12.56 1.66 -19.37
C ASP A 180 -12.06 1.75 -17.91
N ILE A 181 -10.80 1.36 -17.71
CA ILE A 181 -10.08 1.43 -16.43
C ILE A 181 -8.98 2.49 -16.44
N THR A 182 -8.93 3.33 -17.48
CA THR A 182 -7.92 4.39 -17.63
C THR A 182 -8.43 5.65 -16.95
N PRO A 183 -7.76 6.15 -15.89
CA PRO A 183 -8.13 7.43 -15.31
C PRO A 183 -7.91 8.55 -16.32
N GLU A 184 -8.93 9.37 -16.52
CA GLU A 184 -8.87 10.60 -17.30
C GLU A 184 -8.43 11.77 -16.43
N GLU A 185 -8.69 11.70 -15.12
CA GLU A 185 -8.41 12.77 -14.17
C GLU A 185 -7.21 12.50 -13.28
N SER A 186 -6.46 13.56 -12.95
CA SER A 186 -5.34 13.46 -12.00
C SER A 186 -5.82 13.36 -10.54
N GLU A 187 -5.00 12.77 -9.68
CA GLU A 187 -5.31 12.67 -8.24
C GLU A 187 -5.55 14.04 -7.61
N ALA A 188 -4.72 15.02 -7.95
CA ALA A 188 -4.83 16.39 -7.44
C ALA A 188 -6.16 17.05 -7.86
N MET A 189 -6.60 16.81 -9.11
CA MET A 189 -7.88 17.30 -9.60
C MET A 189 -9.05 16.64 -8.87
N LEU A 190 -9.02 15.32 -8.70
CA LEU A 190 -10.06 14.58 -7.99
C LEU A 190 -10.16 14.96 -6.51
N VAL A 191 -9.03 15.21 -5.84
CA VAL A 191 -9.02 15.75 -4.46
C VAL A 191 -9.62 17.15 -4.41
N SER A 192 -9.30 18.00 -5.40
CA SER A 192 -9.85 19.36 -5.51
C SER A 192 -11.38 19.32 -5.71
N LEU A 193 -11.86 18.53 -6.66
CA LEU A 193 -13.28 18.33 -6.94
C LEU A 193 -14.05 17.69 -5.78
N ALA A 194 -13.43 16.75 -5.05
CA ALA A 194 -14.04 16.20 -3.85
C ALA A 194 -14.12 17.23 -2.70
N SER A 195 -13.29 18.27 -2.75
CA SER A 195 -13.22 19.34 -1.76
C SER A 195 -14.09 20.55 -2.11
N THR A 196 -14.60 20.69 -3.35
CA THR A 196 -15.36 21.87 -3.78
C THR A 196 -16.72 22.03 -3.11
N LYS A 197 -17.34 20.98 -2.54
CA LYS A 197 -18.51 21.18 -1.65
C LYS A 197 -18.21 22.06 -0.43
N LYS A 198 -16.95 22.15 0.01
CA LYS A 198 -16.51 23.12 1.05
C LYS A 198 -16.46 24.56 0.52
N TRP A 199 -16.18 24.73 -0.76
CA TRP A 199 -16.05 26.02 -1.43
C TRP A 199 -17.38 26.58 -1.92
N ASP A 200 -18.36 25.73 -2.20
CA ASP A 200 -19.71 26.16 -2.60
C ASP A 200 -20.37 27.07 -1.54
N TYR A 201 -20.15 26.78 -0.25
CA TYR A 201 -20.56 27.65 0.86
C TYR A 201 -19.77 28.98 0.91
N VAL A 202 -18.48 28.94 0.61
CA VAL A 202 -17.59 30.11 0.63
C VAL A 202 -17.90 31.04 -0.55
N TYR A 203 -18.06 30.51 -1.76
CA TYR A 203 -18.44 31.27 -2.95
C TYR A 203 -19.85 31.86 -2.86
N ARG A 204 -20.83 31.13 -2.31
CA ARG A 204 -22.18 31.69 -2.04
C ARG A 204 -22.20 32.81 -0.99
N LYS A 205 -21.16 32.94 -0.17
CA LYS A 205 -21.01 34.02 0.81
C LYS A 205 -20.18 35.20 0.31
N LEU A 206 -19.47 35.03 -0.80
CA LEU A 206 -18.67 36.07 -1.44
C LEU A 206 -19.38 36.72 -2.64
N ALA A 207 -20.39 36.06 -3.21
CA ALA A 207 -21.36 36.64 -4.14
C ALA A 207 -22.55 37.26 -3.39
#